data_AF-A0A3B3ZL59-F1
#
_entry.id   AF-A0A3B3ZL59-F1
#
_cell.length_a   1.000
_cell.length_b   1.000
_cell.length_c   1.000
_cell.angle_alpha   90.00
_cell.angle_beta   90.00
_cell.angle_gamma   90.00
#
_symmetry.space_group_name_H-M   'P 1'
#
loop_
_entity.id
_entity.type
_entity.pdbx_description
1 polymer ?
#
loop_
_entity_poly.entity_id
_entity_poly.type
_entity_poly.pdbx_seq_one_letter_code
_entity_poly.pdbx_strand_id
1 'polypeptide(L)' 'MDNAHTTTVEEVYAFFSVNESTGLSLDQVRKQRDRFGPNGKKCCMRIE' A
#
# COMPACT_ATOMS: atom_id res chain seq x y z
N MET A 1 -0.54 4.20 6.77
CA MET A 1 -0.93 5.60 6.94
C MET A 1 -2.18 5.58 7.80
N ASP A 2 -1.98 5.68 9.12
CA ASP A 2 -3.03 5.41 10.11
C ASP A 2 -4.09 6.51 10.21
N ASN A 3 -3.79 7.71 9.68
CA ASN A 3 -4.66 8.89 9.71
C ASN A 3 -5.28 9.23 8.35
N ALA A 4 -5.44 8.26 7.45
CA ALA A 4 -5.99 8.50 6.11
C ALA A 4 -7.39 9.16 6.11
N HIS A 5 -8.14 9.03 7.20
CA HIS A 5 -9.47 9.61 7.39
C HIS A 5 -9.47 11.10 7.78
N THR A 6 -8.33 11.65 8.22
CA THR A 6 -8.18 13.07 8.57
C THR A 6 -7.34 13.85 7.56
N THR A 7 -6.67 13.16 6.64
CA THR A 7 -5.83 13.75 5.58
C THR A 7 -6.62 13.90 4.28
N THR A 8 -6.30 14.91 3.48
CA THR A 8 -6.99 15.12 2.20
C THR A 8 -6.55 14.09 1.16
N VAL A 9 -7.36 13.92 0.12
CA VAL A 9 -7.11 12.95 -0.96
C VAL A 9 -5.76 13.25 -1.65
N GLU A 10 -5.44 14.53 -1.83
CA GLU A 10 -4.18 15.00 -2.43
C GLU A 10 -2.96 14.61 -1.59
N GLU A 11 -3.03 14.73 -0.26
CA GLU A 11 -1.95 14.33 0.65
C GLU A 11 -1.74 12.82 0.64
N VAL A 12 -2.82 12.04 0.59
CA VAL A 12 -2.75 10.58 0.46
C VAL A 12 -2.08 10.20 -0.87
N TYR A 13 -2.46 10.87 -1.97
CA TYR A 13 -1.84 10.64 -3.26
C TYR A 13 -0.34 11.00 -3.28
N ALA A 14 0.03 12.11 -2.65
CA ALA A 14 1.44 12.50 -2.50
C ALA A 14 2.22 11.48 -1.65
N PHE A 15 1.64 11.02 -0.54
CA PHE A 15 2.29 10.07 0.38
C PHE A 15 2.58 8.72 -0.29
N PHE A 16 1.64 8.20 -1.08
CA PHE A 16 1.83 6.97 -1.84
C PHE A 16 2.50 7.19 -3.20
N SER A 17 2.75 8.45 -3.57
CA SER A 17 3.25 8.88 -4.89
C SER A 17 2.47 8.26 -6.05
N VAL A 18 1.15 8.21 -5.90
CA VAL A 18 0.22 7.61 -6.85
C VAL A 18 -0.48 8.68 -7.67
N ASN A 19 -0.76 8.35 -8.92
CA ASN A 19 -1.55 9.19 -9.79
C ASN A 19 -2.99 8.67 -9.82
N GLU A 20 -3.98 9.55 -9.64
CA GLU A 20 -5.40 9.19 -9.64
C GLU A 20 -5.84 8.47 -10.92
N SER A 21 -5.32 8.87 -12.07
CA SER A 21 -5.76 8.36 -13.37
C SER A 21 -5.13 7.01 -13.74
N THR A 22 -3.96 6.68 -13.19
CA THR A 22 -3.15 5.51 -13.61
C THR A 22 -2.80 4.56 -12.47
N GLY A 23 -2.96 4.97 -11.21
CA GLY A 23 -2.68 4.16 -10.04
C GLY A 23 -1.18 3.97 -9.75
N LEU A 24 -0.85 2.82 -9.15
CA LEU A 24 0.52 2.41 -8.84
C LEU A 24 1.15 1.65 -10.00
N SER A 25 2.39 1.99 -10.33
CA SER A 25 3.22 1.18 -11.23
C SER A 25 3.71 -0.10 -10.55
N LEU A 26 4.07 -1.12 -11.35
CA LEU A 26 4.59 -2.40 -10.84
C LEU A 26 5.85 -2.25 -9.97
N ASP A 27 6.69 -1.25 -10.26
CA ASP A 27 7.88 -0.94 -9.45
C ASP A 27 7.50 -0.40 -8.07
N GLN A 28 6.52 0.52 -8.02
CA GLN A 28 6.01 1.06 -6.77
C GLN A 28 5.31 -0.01 -5.94
N VAL A 29 4.55 -0.92 -6.56
CA VAL A 29 3.94 -2.06 -5.87
C VAL A 29 5.01 -2.95 -5.22
N ARG A 30 6.12 -3.22 -5.91
CA ARG A 30 7.24 -3.99 -5.34
C ARG A 30 7.85 -3.27 -4.14
N LYS A 31 8.22 -2.00 -4.30
CA LYS A 31 8.80 -1.18 -3.22
C LYS A 31 7.87 -1.07 -2.02
N GLN A 32 6.56 -0.89 -2.24
CA GLN A 32 5.58 -0.83 -1.17
C GLN A 32 5.42 -2.20 -0.49
N ARG A 33 5.41 -3.30 -1.24
CA ARG A 33 5.35 -4.66 -0.67
C ARG A 33 6.61 -5.00 0.14
N ASP A 34 7.79 -4.58 -0.28
CA ASP A 34 9.03 -4.76 0.49
C ASP A 34 9.05 -3.88 1.75
N ARG A 35 8.51 -2.66 1.67
CA ARG A 35 8.46 -1.70 2.80
C ARG A 35 7.40 -2.05 3.84
N PHE A 36 6.21 -2.47 3.42
CA PHE A 36 5.06 -2.73 4.29
C PHE A 36 4.81 -4.22 4.55
N GLY A 37 5.41 -5.10 3.76
CA GLY A 37 5.18 -6.53 3.82
C GLY A 37 3.94 -7.00 3.04
N PRO A 38 3.70 -8.31 2.97
CA PRO A 38 2.53 -8.87 2.32
C PRO A 38 1.24 -8.46 3.05
N ASN A 39 0.28 -7.90 2.31
CA ASN A 39 -1.04 -7.58 2.83
C ASN A 39 -1.87 -8.86 2.98
N GLY A 40 -1.68 -9.51 4.11
CA GLY A 40 -2.38 -10.70 4.50
C GLY A 40 -1.72 -11.17 5.78
N LYS A 41 -2.48 -11.23 6.87
CA LYS A 41 -2.07 -12.03 8.03
C LYS A 41 -1.57 -13.33 7.44
N LYS A 42 -0.35 -13.76 7.79
CA LYS A 42 0.00 -15.16 7.66
C LYS A 42 -1.00 -15.92 8.54
N CYS A 43 -2.19 -16.20 8.02
CA CYS A 43 -2.81 -17.49 8.23
C CYS A 43 -1.83 -18.46 7.59
N CYS A 44 -0.81 -18.76 8.38
CA CYS A 44 -0.04 -19.96 8.30
C CYS A 44 -1.08 -21.08 8.34
N MET A 45 -1.58 -21.48 7.17
CA MET A 45 -2.08 -22.82 7.00
C MET A 45 -0.84 -23.70 7.07
N ARG A 46 -0.42 -23.99 8.31
CA ARG A 46 0.36 -25.17 8.62
C ARG A 46 -0.60 -26.33 8.34
N ILE A 47 -0.58 -26.80 7.10
CA ILE A 47 -1.17 -28.09 6.75
C ILE A 47 -0.11 -29.10 7.18
N GLU A 48 -0.23 -29.57 8.42
CA GLU A 48 0.29 -30.89 8.82
C GLU A 48 -0.84 -31.91 8.64
#